data_AF-A0A537QW59-F1
#
_entry.id   AF-A0A537QW59-F1
#
_cell.length_a   1.000
_cell.length_b   1.000
_cell.length_c   1.000
_cell.angle_alpha   90.00
_cell.angle_beta   90.00
_cell.angle_gamma   90.00
#
_symmetry.space_group_name_H-M   'P 1'
#
loop_
_entity.id
_entity.type
_entity.pdbx_description
1 polymer ?
#
loop_
_entity_poly.entity_id
_entity_poly.type
_entity_poly.pdbx_seq_one_letter_code
_entity_poly.pdbx_strand_id
1 'polypeptide(L)'
;MGLNADLVPGRRWLAIGHRLIGRIGDVADSLPSDTFEAVVLPHLDAAHNLARWLMRDAASAEDVLQEAMLRALTYFPSFKGVNPRGWLLQIVRNTAYASMSLNRGVELVPMTNASDEPDDAVSRLPSSDDDPETSLIKTRERDRVRRMIAALPIELRETLVLRELEELSYKEIAEVTRMPIGTVMSRLWRARRLLAQAARRDEAA
;
A
#
# COMPACT_ATOMS: atom_id res chain seq x y z
N MET A 1 -20.03 23.83 -16.59
CA MET A 1 -19.76 23.77 -15.14
C MET A 1 -18.85 22.57 -14.92
N GLY A 2 -17.57 22.75 -15.27
CA GLY A 2 -16.57 21.69 -15.29
C GLY A 2 -15.92 21.57 -13.92
N LEU A 3 -15.84 20.34 -13.41
CA LEU A 3 -15.11 20.04 -12.18
C LEU A 3 -13.63 19.92 -12.54
N ASN A 4 -12.83 20.73 -11.86
CA ASN A 4 -11.40 20.87 -12.06
C ASN A 4 -10.67 19.59 -11.62
N ALA A 5 -9.83 19.05 -12.50
CA ALA A 5 -9.16 17.76 -12.37
C ALA A 5 -7.75 17.88 -11.75
N ASP A 6 -7.57 18.82 -10.83
CA ASP A 6 -6.26 19.10 -10.22
C ASP A 6 -6.24 18.60 -8.78
N LEU A 7 -5.86 17.33 -8.59
CA LEU A 7 -5.34 16.76 -7.33
C LEU A 7 -4.90 15.29 -7.54
N VAL A 8 -3.96 15.07 -8.48
CA VAL A 8 -3.15 13.85 -8.50
C VAL A 8 -1.69 14.26 -8.44
N PRO A 9 -1.06 14.29 -7.26
CA PRO A 9 0.37 14.50 -7.16
C PRO A 9 1.08 13.20 -7.54
N GLY A 10 1.36 13.06 -8.84
CA GLY A 10 2.37 12.14 -9.32
C GLY A 10 3.78 12.61 -8.93
N ARG A 11 4.66 11.63 -8.73
CA ARG A 11 6.11 11.70 -9.00
C ARG A 11 6.91 12.68 -8.11
N ARG A 12 7.24 12.30 -6.88
CA ARG A 12 8.21 13.04 -6.02
C ARG A 12 9.29 12.19 -5.33
N TRP A 13 9.59 10.99 -5.82
CA TRP A 13 10.76 10.21 -5.37
C TRP A 13 12.10 10.67 -5.97
N LEU A 14 12.11 11.70 -6.83
CA LEU A 14 13.33 12.24 -7.45
C LEU A 14 14.27 13.03 -6.50
N ALA A 15 14.05 13.06 -5.17
CA ALA A 15 14.85 13.96 -4.32
C ALA A 15 15.52 13.37 -3.07
N ILE A 16 15.09 12.26 -2.44
CA ILE A 16 15.60 11.92 -1.09
C ILE A 16 15.89 10.42 -0.88
N GLY A 17 16.45 9.76 -1.88
CA GLY A 17 16.96 8.37 -1.80
C GLY A 17 18.32 8.14 -2.47
N HIS A 18 19.08 9.22 -2.72
CA HIS A 18 20.19 9.22 -3.68
C HIS A 18 21.54 8.68 -3.16
N ARG A 19 21.56 7.62 -2.33
CA ARG A 19 22.84 6.92 -2.11
C ARG A 19 22.82 5.40 -2.23
N LEU A 20 21.67 4.73 -2.18
CA LEU A 20 21.59 3.28 -2.39
C LEU A 20 20.46 2.81 -3.32
N ILE A 21 19.32 3.51 -3.39
CA ILE A 21 18.12 3.07 -4.16
C ILE A 21 17.98 3.78 -5.52
N GLY A 22 18.41 5.05 -5.65
CA GLY A 22 18.33 5.78 -6.94
C GLY A 22 19.08 5.11 -8.10
N ARG A 23 20.16 4.39 -7.78
CA ARG A 23 20.95 3.66 -8.77
C ARG A 23 20.20 2.50 -9.42
N ILE A 24 19.07 2.05 -8.86
CA ILE A 24 18.28 0.95 -9.43
C ILE A 24 17.23 1.49 -10.42
N GLY A 25 16.62 2.65 -10.14
CA GLY A 25 15.66 3.30 -11.05
C GLY A 25 16.30 3.76 -12.35
N ASP A 26 17.47 4.40 -12.28
CA ASP A 26 18.22 4.83 -13.47
C ASP A 26 18.76 3.64 -14.29
N VAL A 27 18.99 2.50 -13.64
CA VAL A 27 19.37 1.25 -14.32
C VAL A 27 18.17 0.66 -15.05
N ALA A 28 16.97 0.67 -14.45
CA ALA A 28 15.75 0.13 -15.07
C ALA A 28 15.41 0.77 -16.43
N ASP A 29 15.64 2.08 -16.58
CA ASP A 29 15.42 2.80 -17.86
C ASP A 29 16.44 2.41 -18.96
N SER A 30 17.57 1.82 -18.59
CA SER A 30 18.62 1.37 -19.52
C SER A 30 18.59 -0.13 -19.83
N LEU A 31 17.76 -0.90 -19.11
CA LEU A 31 17.64 -2.35 -19.28
C LEU A 31 16.67 -2.72 -20.39
N PRO A 32 16.82 -3.91 -21.00
CA PRO A 32 15.79 -4.47 -21.86
C PRO A 32 14.42 -4.47 -21.15
N SER A 33 13.36 -4.12 -21.89
CA SER A 33 12.01 -3.90 -21.36
C SER A 33 11.38 -5.16 -20.73
N ASP A 34 12.01 -6.32 -20.90
CA ASP A 34 11.58 -7.62 -20.40
C ASP A 34 12.37 -8.11 -19.19
N THR A 35 13.31 -7.31 -18.67
CA THR A 35 14.03 -7.64 -17.42
C THR A 35 13.13 -7.55 -16.20
N PHE A 36 13.48 -8.30 -15.15
CA PHE A 36 12.77 -8.26 -13.87
C PHE A 36 12.72 -6.84 -13.32
N GLU A 37 13.85 -6.14 -13.36
CA GLU A 37 14.01 -4.79 -12.87
C GLU A 37 13.08 -3.82 -13.59
N ALA A 38 13.07 -3.83 -14.93
CA ALA A 38 12.23 -2.95 -15.74
C ALA A 38 10.73 -3.22 -15.55
N VAL A 39 10.33 -4.48 -15.33
CA VAL A 39 8.92 -4.87 -15.24
C VAL A 39 8.35 -4.77 -13.82
N VAL A 40 9.15 -5.09 -12.80
CA VAL A 40 8.65 -5.28 -11.42
C VAL A 40 8.95 -4.08 -10.53
N LEU A 41 10.14 -3.49 -10.62
CA LEU A 41 10.53 -2.41 -9.71
C LEU A 41 9.71 -1.11 -9.83
N PRO A 42 9.12 -0.75 -10.99
CA PRO A 42 8.15 0.34 -11.05
C PRO A 42 6.93 0.15 -10.14
N HIS A 43 6.71 -1.06 -9.63
CA HIS A 43 5.59 -1.41 -8.76
C HIS A 43 6.02 -1.70 -7.31
N LEU A 44 7.28 -1.46 -6.95
CA LEU A 44 7.80 -1.73 -5.62
C LEU A 44 7.09 -0.89 -4.53
N ASP A 45 6.80 0.38 -4.81
CA ASP A 45 6.07 1.25 -3.87
C ASP A 45 4.68 0.71 -3.57
N ALA A 46 3.95 0.28 -4.60
CA ALA A 46 2.63 -0.34 -4.46
C ALA A 46 2.70 -1.63 -3.62
N ALA A 47 3.74 -2.44 -3.85
CA ALA A 47 3.99 -3.66 -3.09
C ALA A 47 4.28 -3.36 -1.61
N HIS A 48 5.14 -2.38 -1.33
CA HIS A 48 5.45 -1.95 0.03
C HIS A 48 4.21 -1.40 0.74
N ASN A 49 3.45 -0.50 0.09
CA ASN A 49 2.22 0.07 0.62
C ASN A 49 1.20 -1.01 0.99
N LEU A 50 0.96 -1.97 0.09
CA LEU A 50 0.05 -3.07 0.37
C LEU A 50 0.52 -3.89 1.58
N ALA A 51 1.82 -4.23 1.66
CA ALA A 51 2.38 -4.95 2.81
C ALA A 51 2.17 -4.17 4.12
N ARG A 52 2.42 -2.85 4.12
CA ARG A 52 2.23 -1.98 5.30
C ARG A 52 0.78 -1.88 5.74
N TRP A 53 -0.18 -1.96 4.82
CA TRP A 53 -1.61 -1.93 5.16
C TRP A 53 -2.15 -3.27 5.66
N LEU A 54 -1.57 -4.37 5.20
CA LEU A 54 -1.95 -5.73 5.62
C LEU A 54 -1.32 -6.11 6.96
N MET A 55 -0.05 -5.78 7.18
CA MET A 55 0.68 -6.12 8.40
C MET A 55 0.46 -5.09 9.51
N ARG A 56 0.66 -5.50 10.77
CA ARG A 56 0.41 -4.66 11.95
C ARG A 56 1.60 -3.78 12.31
N ASP A 57 2.80 -4.26 12.06
CA ASP A 57 4.07 -3.59 12.38
C ASP A 57 4.96 -3.44 11.12
N ALA A 58 5.97 -2.56 11.23
CA ALA A 58 6.88 -2.24 10.13
C ALA A 58 7.78 -3.41 9.75
N ALA A 59 8.37 -4.09 10.74
CA ALA A 59 9.28 -5.20 10.52
C ALA A 59 8.59 -6.34 9.74
N SER A 60 7.39 -6.75 10.18
CA SER A 60 6.63 -7.80 9.50
C SER A 60 6.22 -7.39 8.07
N ALA A 61 5.97 -6.11 7.81
CA ALA A 61 5.69 -5.63 6.46
C ALA A 61 6.92 -5.70 5.55
N GLU A 62 8.10 -5.33 6.08
CA GLU A 62 9.37 -5.44 5.37
C GLU A 62 9.73 -6.90 5.08
N ASP A 63 9.54 -7.81 6.03
CA ASP A 63 9.75 -9.25 5.85
C ASP A 63 8.84 -9.81 4.74
N VAL A 64 7.56 -9.42 4.77
CA VAL A 64 6.60 -9.80 3.71
C VAL A 64 7.03 -9.27 2.35
N LEU A 65 7.49 -8.01 2.28
CA LEU A 65 7.94 -7.42 1.03
C LEU A 65 9.18 -8.13 0.48
N GLN A 66 10.18 -8.38 1.32
CA GLN A 66 11.41 -9.08 0.93
C GLN A 66 11.10 -10.48 0.40
N GLU A 67 10.32 -11.27 1.13
CA GLU A 67 9.91 -12.61 0.71
C GLU A 67 9.07 -12.57 -0.58
N ALA A 68 8.18 -11.57 -0.73
CA ALA A 68 7.43 -11.38 -1.95
C ALA A 68 8.33 -11.04 -3.15
N MET A 69 9.36 -10.23 -2.98
CA MET A 69 10.32 -9.89 -4.04
C MET A 69 11.17 -11.10 -4.44
N LEU A 70 11.60 -11.93 -3.49
CA LEU A 70 12.31 -13.19 -3.78
C LEU A 70 11.43 -14.16 -4.58
N ARG A 71 10.14 -14.27 -4.21
CA ARG A 71 9.16 -15.07 -4.97
C ARG A 71 8.91 -14.49 -6.34
N ALA A 72 8.77 -13.17 -6.46
CA ALA A 72 8.60 -12.50 -7.73
C ALA A 72 9.79 -12.80 -8.66
N LEU A 73 11.03 -12.66 -8.17
CA LEU A 73 12.22 -12.99 -8.94
C LEU A 73 12.25 -14.46 -9.38
N THR A 74 11.86 -15.36 -8.48
CA THR A 74 11.79 -16.81 -8.76
C THR A 74 10.74 -17.15 -9.82
N TYR A 75 9.57 -16.50 -9.78
CA TYR A 75 8.46 -16.77 -10.69
C TYR A 75 8.50 -15.94 -11.98
N PHE A 76 9.34 -14.91 -12.04
CA PHE A 76 9.43 -13.98 -13.17
C PHE A 76 9.64 -14.67 -14.52
N PRO A 77 10.48 -15.72 -14.66
CA PRO A 77 10.63 -16.42 -15.95
C PRO A 77 9.32 -17.03 -16.50
N SER A 78 8.32 -17.26 -15.64
CA SER A 78 6.99 -17.77 -16.01
C SER A 78 5.92 -16.68 -16.16
N PHE A 79 6.27 -15.42 -15.88
CA PHE A 79 5.35 -14.30 -15.99
C PHE A 79 5.03 -14.00 -17.46
N LYS A 80 3.73 -13.86 -17.76
CA LYS A 80 3.23 -13.72 -19.14
C LYS A 80 3.28 -12.28 -19.69
N GLY A 81 3.86 -11.33 -18.95
CA GLY A 81 3.93 -9.92 -19.35
C GLY A 81 2.65 -9.11 -19.14
N VAL A 82 1.54 -9.72 -18.71
CA VAL A 82 0.24 -9.03 -18.55
C VAL A 82 0.05 -8.59 -17.11
N ASN A 83 -0.24 -7.29 -16.92
CA ASN A 83 -0.52 -6.66 -15.64
C ASN A 83 0.54 -6.97 -14.54
N PRO A 84 1.79 -6.50 -14.72
CA PRO A 84 2.87 -6.75 -13.76
C PRO A 84 2.55 -6.23 -12.36
N ARG A 85 1.84 -5.09 -12.24
CA ARG A 85 1.38 -4.55 -10.97
C ARG A 85 0.45 -5.50 -10.23
N GLY A 86 -0.64 -5.94 -10.88
CA GLY A 86 -1.58 -6.89 -10.28
C GLY A 86 -0.92 -8.21 -9.90
N TRP A 87 -0.03 -8.72 -10.76
CA TRP A 87 0.74 -9.92 -10.48
C TRP A 87 1.62 -9.78 -9.22
N LEU A 88 2.38 -8.69 -9.09
CA LEU A 88 3.21 -8.44 -7.91
C LEU A 88 2.35 -8.28 -6.65
N LEU A 89 1.28 -7.49 -6.70
CA LEU A 89 0.37 -7.28 -5.56
C LEU A 89 -0.29 -8.58 -5.11
N GLN A 90 -0.57 -9.51 -6.03
CA GLN A 90 -1.06 -10.84 -5.70
C GLN A 90 0.00 -11.66 -4.93
N ILE A 91 1.27 -11.58 -5.32
CA ILE A 91 2.37 -12.25 -4.61
C ILE A 91 2.50 -11.68 -3.19
N VAL A 92 2.55 -10.36 -3.04
CA VAL A 92 2.61 -9.67 -1.74
C VAL A 92 1.46 -10.11 -0.84
N ARG A 93 0.23 -10.07 -1.37
CA ARG A 93 -0.96 -10.51 -0.66
C ARG A 93 -0.83 -11.95 -0.17
N ASN A 94 -0.49 -12.89 -1.06
CA ASN A 94 -0.37 -14.29 -0.68
C ASN A 94 0.71 -14.50 0.39
N THR A 95 1.84 -13.78 0.30
CA THR A 95 2.90 -13.79 1.31
C THR A 95 2.42 -13.26 2.66
N ALA A 96 1.69 -12.14 2.68
CA ALA A 96 1.12 -11.56 3.90
C ALA A 96 0.16 -12.54 4.60
N TYR A 97 -0.79 -13.12 3.88
CA TYR A 97 -1.75 -14.07 4.46
C TYR A 97 -1.08 -15.37 4.93
N ALA A 98 -0.04 -15.84 4.23
CA ALA A 98 0.75 -16.98 4.68
C ALA A 98 1.45 -16.69 6.01
N SER A 99 2.12 -15.52 6.12
CA SER A 99 2.76 -15.06 7.37
C SER A 99 1.76 -14.98 8.54
N MET A 100 0.59 -14.37 8.32
CA MET A 100 -0.49 -14.31 9.32
C MET A 100 -1.05 -15.68 9.71
N SER A 101 -1.05 -16.65 8.80
CA SER A 101 -1.50 -18.01 9.09
C SER A 101 -0.49 -18.76 9.96
N LEU A 102 0.81 -18.58 9.73
CA LEU A 102 1.87 -19.19 10.51
C LEU A 102 1.91 -18.63 11.94
N ASN A 103 1.72 -17.32 12.09
CA ASN A 103 1.76 -16.65 13.39
C ASN A 103 0.50 -16.88 14.25
N ARG A 104 -0.59 -17.43 13.69
CA ARG A 104 -1.81 -17.77 14.45
C ARG A 104 -1.63 -18.96 15.41
N GLY A 105 -0.59 -19.78 15.21
CA GLY A 105 -0.27 -20.91 16.09
C GLY A 105 0.74 -20.60 17.20
N VAL A 106 1.30 -19.39 17.21
CA VAL A 106 2.27 -18.95 18.22
C VAL A 106 1.54 -18.01 19.17
N GLU A 107 1.28 -18.46 20.39
CA GLU A 107 0.80 -17.61 21.48
C GLU A 107 1.92 -16.63 21.85
N LEU A 108 1.98 -15.51 21.13
CA LEU A 108 2.92 -14.43 21.40
C LEU A 108 2.42 -13.68 22.63
N VAL A 109 3.22 -13.74 23.71
CA VAL A 109 3.09 -12.89 24.89
C VAL A 109 2.95 -11.44 24.41
N PRO A 110 1.89 -10.70 24.82
CA PRO A 110 1.68 -9.35 24.34
C PRO A 110 2.79 -8.46 24.92
N MET A 111 3.75 -8.10 24.09
CA MET A 111 4.67 -7.01 24.40
C MET A 111 3.84 -5.72 24.33
N THR A 112 3.51 -5.17 25.49
CA THR A 112 2.80 -3.91 25.65
C THR A 112 3.70 -2.77 25.22
N ASN A 113 3.87 -2.56 23.91
CA ASN A 113 4.70 -1.47 23.42
C ASN A 113 3.85 -0.52 22.57
N ALA A 114 3.82 0.70 23.09
CA ALA A 114 3.29 1.94 22.54
C ALA A 114 3.23 1.97 21.01
N SER A 115 2.04 2.29 20.50
CA SER A 115 1.83 3.11 19.29
C SER A 115 2.96 3.05 18.26
N ASP A 116 3.19 1.89 17.66
CA ASP A 116 3.78 1.81 16.33
C ASP A 116 2.70 2.23 15.35
N GLU A 117 2.40 3.54 15.35
CA GLU A 117 1.89 4.17 14.15
C GLU A 117 2.81 3.75 13.02
N PRO A 118 2.27 3.32 11.86
CA PRO A 118 3.11 3.03 10.73
C PRO A 118 3.86 4.31 10.34
N ASP A 119 5.10 4.42 10.83
CA ASP A 119 5.91 5.63 10.78
C ASP A 119 6.32 5.86 9.33
N ASP A 120 5.60 6.79 8.70
CA ASP A 120 5.77 7.14 7.30
C ASP A 120 6.57 8.44 7.26
N ALA A 121 7.84 8.38 7.65
CA ALA A 121 8.74 9.54 7.65
C ALA A 121 8.79 10.24 6.27
N VAL A 122 8.44 9.52 5.19
CA VAL A 122 8.46 10.02 3.81
C VAL A 122 7.15 10.72 3.43
N SER A 123 6.00 10.34 4.02
CA SER A 123 4.70 11.02 3.82
C SER A 123 4.57 12.31 4.63
N ARG A 124 5.42 12.51 5.65
CA ARG A 124 5.42 13.71 6.51
C ARG A 124 6.20 14.90 5.96
N LEU A 125 6.76 14.80 4.74
CA LEU A 125 7.48 15.93 4.15
C LEU A 125 6.49 17.06 3.80
N PRO A 126 6.61 18.24 4.43
CA PRO A 126 5.86 19.42 4.02
C PRO A 126 6.11 19.71 2.54
N SER A 127 5.11 20.22 1.82
CA SER A 127 5.44 20.95 0.59
C SER A 127 6.29 22.16 0.97
N SER A 128 7.30 22.48 0.17
CA SER A 128 8.19 23.63 0.41
C SER A 128 7.47 24.98 0.49
N ASP A 129 6.20 25.03 0.07
CA ASP A 129 5.33 26.21 0.07
C ASP A 129 4.35 26.27 1.25
N ASP A 130 4.27 25.26 2.13
CA ASP A 130 3.37 25.32 3.28
C ASP A 130 4.05 25.98 4.50
N ASP A 131 3.36 26.92 5.13
CA ASP A 131 3.74 27.40 6.47
C ASP A 131 3.67 26.25 7.50
N PRO A 132 4.50 26.24 8.58
CA PRO A 132 4.56 25.16 9.55
C PRO A 132 3.19 24.83 10.17
N GLU A 133 2.30 25.80 10.36
CA GLU A 133 0.95 25.56 10.88
C GLU A 133 0.10 24.72 9.90
N THR A 134 0.13 25.08 8.61
CA THR A 134 -0.59 24.36 7.55
C THR A 134 -0.06 22.94 7.40
N SER A 135 1.26 22.76 7.49
CA SER A 135 1.91 21.45 7.43
C SER A 135 1.49 20.55 8.59
N LEU A 136 1.38 21.11 9.80
CA LEU A 136 0.95 20.38 10.99
C LEU A 136 -0.52 19.95 10.89
N ILE A 137 -1.41 20.82 10.41
CA ILE A 137 -2.83 20.50 10.20
C ILE A 137 -2.97 19.36 9.19
N LYS A 138 -2.29 19.45 8.03
CA LYS A 138 -2.31 18.39 7.01
C LYS A 138 -1.80 17.06 7.55
N THR A 139 -0.75 17.08 8.37
CA THR A 139 -0.20 15.86 8.98
C THR A 139 -1.21 15.22 9.93
N ARG A 140 -1.82 16.02 10.82
CA ARG A 140 -2.86 15.52 11.74
C ARG A 140 -4.06 14.93 11.00
N GLU A 141 -4.49 15.56 9.91
CA GLU A 141 -5.60 15.07 9.09
C GLU A 141 -5.24 13.75 8.39
N ARG A 142 -4.01 13.62 7.86
CA ARG A 142 -3.51 12.36 7.29
C ARG A 142 -3.47 11.25 8.32
N ASP A 143 -2.92 11.51 9.51
CA ASP A 143 -2.83 10.52 10.58
C ASP A 143 -4.21 10.08 11.07
N ARG A 144 -5.16 11.02 11.12
CA ARG A 144 -6.58 10.75 11.41
C ARG A 144 -7.19 9.79 10.39
N VAL A 145 -7.07 10.10 9.08
CA VAL A 145 -7.58 9.21 8.02
C VAL A 145 -6.91 7.85 8.07
N ARG A 146 -5.59 7.83 8.29
CA ARG A 146 -4.81 6.60 8.39
C ARG A 146 -5.30 5.68 9.51
N ARG A 147 -5.56 6.24 10.70
CA ARG A 147 -6.12 5.50 11.84
C ARG A 147 -7.50 4.92 11.52
N MET A 148 -8.37 5.66 10.83
CA MET A 148 -9.69 5.16 10.42
C MET A 148 -9.60 3.98 9.45
N ILE A 149 -8.69 4.04 8.47
CA ILE A 149 -8.46 2.93 7.53
C ILE A 149 -7.86 1.72 8.27
N ALA A 150 -6.89 1.95 9.16
CA ALA A 150 -6.26 0.91 9.97
C ALA A 150 -7.25 0.22 10.94
N ALA A 151 -8.35 0.87 11.31
CA ALA A 151 -9.39 0.27 12.14
C ALA A 151 -10.35 -0.66 11.37
N LEU A 152 -10.35 -0.62 10.03
CA LEU A 152 -11.21 -1.50 9.22
C LEU A 152 -10.79 -2.97 9.37
N PRO A 153 -11.75 -3.93 9.31
CA PRO A 153 -11.44 -5.35 9.09
C PRO A 153 -10.52 -5.53 7.88
N ILE A 154 -9.55 -6.44 8.00
CA ILE A 154 -8.46 -6.58 7.03
C ILE A 154 -8.96 -6.76 5.59
N GLU A 155 -10.05 -7.49 5.38
CA GLU A 155 -10.61 -7.73 4.06
C GLU A 155 -11.23 -6.48 3.43
N LEU A 156 -11.80 -5.60 4.25
CA LEU A 156 -12.36 -4.32 3.81
C LEU A 156 -11.24 -3.32 3.54
N ARG A 157 -10.24 -3.29 4.42
CA ARG A 157 -9.04 -2.47 4.28
C ARG A 157 -8.26 -2.81 3.02
N GLU A 158 -7.99 -4.09 2.80
CA GLU A 158 -7.33 -4.61 1.60
C GLU A 158 -8.03 -4.12 0.33
N THR A 159 -9.34 -4.34 0.25
CA THR A 159 -10.11 -3.99 -0.95
C THR A 159 -10.09 -2.47 -1.18
N LEU A 160 -10.18 -1.68 -0.11
CA LEU A 160 -10.12 -0.22 -0.16
C LEU A 160 -8.74 0.28 -0.60
N VAL A 161 -7.65 -0.25 -0.03
CA VAL A 161 -6.28 0.14 -0.37
C VAL A 161 -5.99 -0.16 -1.83
N LEU A 162 -6.32 -1.37 -2.29
CA LEU A 162 -6.15 -1.73 -3.70
C LEU A 162 -6.93 -0.80 -4.65
N ARG A 163 -8.09 -0.29 -4.22
CA ARG A 163 -8.93 0.57 -5.06
C ARG A 163 -8.53 2.04 -5.03
N GLU A 164 -8.42 2.61 -3.84
CA GLU A 164 -8.34 4.07 -3.64
C GLU A 164 -6.90 4.57 -3.53
N LEU A 165 -5.95 3.70 -3.15
CA LEU A 165 -4.53 4.06 -3.03
C LEU A 165 -3.72 3.48 -4.18
N GLU A 166 -4.01 2.23 -4.55
CA GLU A 166 -3.34 1.56 -5.66
C GLU A 166 -4.10 1.67 -6.99
N GLU A 167 -5.27 2.32 -7.01
CA GLU A 167 -6.01 2.64 -8.23
C GLU A 167 -6.39 1.44 -9.13
N LEU A 168 -6.38 0.20 -8.62
CA LEU A 168 -6.77 -0.98 -9.40
C LEU A 168 -8.25 -0.92 -9.80
N SER A 169 -8.54 -1.43 -10.99
CA SER A 169 -9.92 -1.68 -11.42
C SER A 169 -10.56 -2.81 -10.61
N TYR A 170 -11.90 -2.86 -10.58
CA TYR A 170 -12.60 -3.93 -9.86
C TYR A 170 -12.25 -5.34 -10.37
N LYS A 171 -11.92 -5.45 -11.67
CA LYS A 171 -11.48 -6.70 -12.28
C LYS A 171 -10.09 -7.11 -11.75
N GLU A 172 -9.15 -6.18 -11.70
CA GLU A 172 -7.81 -6.45 -11.16
C GLU A 172 -7.84 -6.77 -9.68
N ILE A 173 -8.68 -6.07 -8.90
CA ILE A 173 -8.88 -6.41 -7.48
C ILE A 173 -9.45 -7.82 -7.34
N ALA A 174 -10.42 -8.20 -8.17
CA ALA A 174 -10.97 -9.56 -8.19
C ALA A 174 -9.91 -10.62 -8.51
N GLU A 175 -9.00 -10.33 -9.44
CA GLU A 175 -7.86 -11.19 -9.79
C GLU A 175 -6.88 -11.32 -8.61
N VAL A 176 -6.39 -10.19 -8.07
CA VAL A 176 -5.44 -10.13 -6.94
C VAL A 176 -5.99 -10.84 -5.71
N THR A 177 -7.26 -10.59 -5.38
CA THR A 177 -7.90 -11.15 -4.18
C THR A 177 -8.43 -12.56 -4.38
N ARG A 178 -8.53 -13.04 -5.63
CA ARG A 178 -9.18 -14.29 -6.04
C ARG A 178 -10.65 -14.36 -5.58
N MET A 179 -11.39 -13.30 -5.87
CA MET A 179 -12.78 -13.15 -5.42
C MET A 179 -13.70 -12.70 -6.56
N PRO A 180 -15.01 -13.02 -6.50
CA PRO A 180 -15.97 -12.48 -7.45
C PRO A 180 -16.01 -10.94 -7.42
N ILE A 181 -16.17 -10.32 -8.59
CA ILE A 181 -16.26 -8.86 -8.72
C ILE A 181 -17.41 -8.25 -7.90
N GLY A 182 -18.53 -8.97 -7.76
CA GLY A 182 -19.64 -8.56 -6.88
C GLY A 182 -19.23 -8.49 -5.40
N THR A 183 -18.34 -9.38 -4.97
CA THR A 183 -17.81 -9.36 -3.61
C THR A 183 -16.89 -8.16 -3.40
N VAL A 184 -16.03 -7.84 -4.38
CA VAL A 184 -15.20 -6.63 -4.38
C VAL A 184 -16.08 -5.38 -4.21
N MET A 185 -17.12 -5.23 -5.02
CA MET A 185 -18.07 -4.10 -4.92
C MET A 185 -18.72 -4.02 -3.54
N SER A 186 -19.21 -5.15 -3.02
CA SER A 186 -19.86 -5.20 -1.71
C SER A 186 -18.90 -4.83 -0.56
N ARG A 187 -17.62 -5.23 -0.65
CA ARG A 187 -16.58 -4.90 0.33
C ARG A 187 -16.24 -3.41 0.27
N LEU A 188 -16.05 -2.84 -0.93
CA LEU A 188 -15.80 -1.42 -1.10
C LEU A 188 -16.95 -0.57 -0.55
N TRP A 189 -18.19 -0.94 -0.85
CA TRP A 189 -19.36 -0.25 -0.31
C TRP A 189 -19.35 -0.25 1.22
N ARG A 190 -19.09 -1.42 1.85
CA ARG A 190 -19.00 -1.52 3.31
C ARG A 190 -17.83 -0.72 3.88
N ALA A 191 -16.65 -0.79 3.27
CA ALA A 191 -15.45 -0.07 3.70
C ALA A 191 -15.71 1.44 3.72
N ARG A 192 -16.23 2.00 2.61
CA ARG A 192 -16.57 3.42 2.51
C ARG A 192 -17.64 3.84 3.52
N ARG A 193 -18.66 3.00 3.74
CA ARG A 193 -19.71 3.26 4.75
C ARG A 193 -19.14 3.30 6.17
N LEU A 194 -18.21 2.41 6.51
CA LEU A 194 -17.56 2.40 7.82
C LEU A 194 -16.66 3.61 8.02
N LEU A 195 -15.88 4.00 7.00
CA LEU A 195 -15.06 5.22 7.05
C LEU A 195 -15.92 6.47 7.24
N ALA A 196 -17.02 6.60 6.49
CA ALA A 196 -17.93 7.73 6.64
C ALA A 196 -18.57 7.78 8.05
N GLN A 197 -18.82 6.63 8.68
CA GLN A 197 -19.30 6.58 10.06
C GLN A 197 -18.21 6.98 11.07
N ALA A 198 -16.97 6.52 10.86
CA ALA A 198 -15.84 6.86 11.71
C ALA A 198 -15.55 8.36 11.65
N ALA A 199 -15.53 8.96 10.46
CA ALA A 199 -15.30 10.39 10.26
C ALA A 199 -16.33 11.26 11.00
N ARG A 200 -17.62 10.89 10.92
CA ARG A 200 -18.70 11.60 11.64
C ARG A 200 -18.61 11.49 13.16
N ARG A 201 -18.14 10.35 13.69
CA ARG A 201 -17.98 10.17 15.14
C ARG A 201 -16.82 10.99 15.66
N ASP A 202 -15.74 11.06 14.89
CA ASP A 202 -14.54 11.80 15.25
C ASP A 202 -14.76 13.32 15.15
N GLU A 203 -15.58 13.81 14.20
CA GLU A 203 -16.03 15.21 14.17
C GLU A 203 -16.92 15.63 15.36
N ALA A 204 -17.56 14.65 16.01
CA ALA A 204 -18.46 14.89 17.14
C ALA A 204 -17.79 14.75 18.52
N ALA A 205 -16.52 14.35 18.56
CA ALA A 205 -15.72 14.14 19.76
C ALA A 205 -14.80 15.34 20.03
#